data_AF-A0A087L6E9-F1
#
_entry.id   AF-A0A087L6E9-F1
#
_cell.length_a   1.000
_cell.length_b   1.000
_cell.length_c   1.000
_cell.angle_alpha   90.00
_cell.angle_beta   90.00
_cell.angle_gamma   90.00
#
_symmetry.space_group_name_H-M   'P 1'
#
loop_
_entity.id
_entity.type
_entity.pdbx_description
1 polymer ?
#
loop_
_entity_poly.entity_id
_entity_poly.type
_entity_poly.pdbx_seq_one_letter_code
_entity_poly.pdbx_strand_id
1 'polypeptide(L)'
;MLDSFTISESKDLLMLLLICLLLIRMGAFTFLFKVISGVGFRSEKLKTQSNHSFETQIYRLLKGINVTSIDDAKLIEENIKKGRFIRTSFWFSGFFGPMGHKNFIGFDFILVSFIFAFSAIYGVNLITDTLLNYKNGYATFSQQGNKIYVSPENIYNKNSGILIDKTHCAQYQSSLPQIYDDACGYVTSTSKTKVKTLLKAIENERNKAIDSIITGLCFLAVSTMLFLGFIIFNSLNKEICNIKSSIKNDGT
;
A
#
# COMPACT_ATOMS: atom_id res chain seq x y z
N MET A 1 2.89 -16.35 13.21
CA MET A 1 1.54 -16.13 13.76
C MET A 1 0.87 -14.97 13.03
N LEU A 2 0.75 -15.11 11.70
CA LEU A 2 -0.07 -14.32 10.80
C LEU A 2 -0.67 -15.39 9.89
N ASP A 3 -1.54 -16.22 10.47
CA ASP A 3 -2.19 -17.29 9.74
C ASP A 3 -3.17 -16.65 8.75
N SER A 4 -2.79 -16.74 7.47
CA SER A 4 -3.60 -16.51 6.28
C SER A 4 -4.59 -15.34 6.35
N PHE A 5 -4.08 -14.11 6.26
CA PHE A 5 -4.91 -13.05 5.66
C PHE A 5 -5.16 -13.44 4.21
N THR A 6 -6.42 -13.55 3.82
CA THR A 6 -6.77 -13.89 2.44
C THR A 6 -6.43 -12.72 1.52
N ILE A 7 -6.19 -13.01 0.24
CA ILE A 7 -5.91 -11.98 -0.77
C ILE A 7 -7.05 -10.95 -0.82
N SER A 8 -8.29 -11.36 -0.57
CA SER A 8 -9.45 -10.46 -0.49
C SER A 8 -9.28 -9.43 0.62
N GLU A 9 -9.01 -9.89 1.84
CA GLU A 9 -8.84 -9.00 2.99
C GLU A 9 -7.62 -8.07 2.82
N SER A 10 -6.58 -8.53 2.12
CA SER A 10 -5.40 -7.72 1.78
C SER A 10 -5.77 -6.57 0.82
N LYS A 11 -6.67 -6.82 -0.14
CA LYS A 11 -7.20 -5.79 -1.06
C LYS A 11 -8.11 -4.80 -0.32
N ASP A 12 -8.96 -5.29 0.58
CA ASP A 12 -9.83 -4.43 1.40
C ASP A 12 -9.01 -3.52 2.33
N LEU A 13 -7.94 -4.06 2.92
CA LEU A 13 -6.99 -3.29 3.72
C LEU A 13 -6.28 -2.22 2.89
N LEU A 14 -5.85 -2.54 1.67
CA LEU A 14 -5.26 -1.56 0.75
C LEU A 14 -6.25 -0.43 0.44
N MET A 15 -7.51 -0.77 0.17
CA MET A 15 -8.57 0.22 -0.06
C MET A 15 -8.79 1.12 1.15
N LEU A 16 -8.86 0.56 2.35
CA LEU A 16 -8.97 1.32 3.59
C LEU A 16 -7.78 2.28 3.77
N LEU A 17 -6.57 1.82 3.47
CA LEU A 17 -5.35 2.61 3.55
C LEU A 17 -5.39 3.80 2.58
N LEU A 18 -5.82 3.58 1.33
CA LEU A 18 -5.99 4.63 0.34
C LEU A 18 -7.04 5.67 0.78
N ILE A 19 -8.15 5.22 1.37
CA ILE A 19 -9.15 6.11 1.96
C ILE A 19 -8.54 6.94 3.09
N CYS A 20 -7.79 6.32 4.01
CA CYS A 20 -7.10 7.04 5.09
C CYS A 20 -6.13 8.09 4.53
N LEU A 21 -5.37 7.78 3.48
CA LEU A 21 -4.49 8.75 2.82
C LEU A 21 -5.28 9.92 2.22
N LEU A 22 -6.41 9.65 1.56
CA LEU A 22 -7.27 10.71 1.04
C LEU A 22 -7.82 11.60 2.16
N LEU A 23 -8.24 11.02 3.29
CA LEU A 23 -8.69 11.78 4.45
C LEU A 23 -7.57 12.67 5.03
N ILE A 24 -6.36 12.14 5.15
CA ILE A 24 -5.19 12.92 5.59
C ILE A 24 -4.92 14.05 4.61
N ARG A 25 -4.96 13.78 3.30
CA ARG A 25 -4.76 14.80 2.25
C ARG A 25 -5.76 15.94 2.36
N MET A 26 -7.01 15.66 2.71
CA MET A 26 -8.07 16.66 2.86
C MET A 26 -7.99 17.46 4.17
N GLY A 27 -7.09 17.13 5.11
CA GLY A 27 -7.05 17.77 6.42
C GLY A 27 -8.02 17.18 7.43
N ALA A 28 -8.17 15.85 7.40
CA ALA A 28 -8.95 15.01 8.33
C ALA A 28 -10.48 15.20 8.27
N PHE A 29 -11.19 14.53 9.19
CA PHE A 29 -12.65 14.52 9.32
C PHE A 29 -13.28 15.91 9.43
N THR A 30 -12.53 16.93 9.82
CA THR A 30 -12.97 18.33 9.93
C THR A 30 -13.51 18.90 8.61
N PHE A 31 -12.90 18.54 7.47
CA PHE A 31 -13.40 18.93 6.15
C PHE A 31 -14.75 18.28 5.85
N LEU A 32 -14.83 16.96 6.02
CA LEU A 32 -16.06 16.18 5.80
C LEU A 32 -17.19 16.60 6.75
N PHE A 33 -16.88 16.81 8.02
CA PHE A 33 -17.86 17.25 9.01
C PHE A 33 -18.41 18.63 8.68
N LYS A 34 -17.60 19.54 8.15
CA LYS A 34 -18.08 20.88 7.75
C LYS A 34 -18.93 20.85 6.48
N VAL A 35 -18.59 20.01 5.51
CA VAL A 35 -19.39 19.80 4.28
C VAL A 35 -20.73 19.13 4.59
N ILE A 36 -20.73 18.10 5.45
CA ILE A 36 -21.93 17.33 5.79
C ILE A 36 -22.84 18.08 6.74
N SER A 37 -22.29 18.76 7.75
CA SER A 37 -23.11 19.28 8.84
C SER A 37 -23.77 20.63 8.52
N GLY A 38 -23.31 21.37 7.50
CA GLY A 38 -23.89 22.66 7.12
C GLY A 38 -23.96 23.71 8.25
N VAL A 39 -23.27 23.49 9.37
CA VAL A 39 -23.47 24.26 10.61
C VAL A 39 -22.74 25.59 10.49
N GLY A 40 -23.52 26.67 10.39
CA GLY A 40 -23.02 28.03 10.54
C GLY A 40 -22.64 28.30 12.00
N PHE A 41 -21.38 28.67 12.25
CA PHE A 41 -20.96 29.10 13.58
C PHE A 41 -21.67 30.41 13.96
N ARG A 42 -22.25 30.44 15.17
CA ARG A 42 -23.08 31.57 15.66
C ARG A 42 -22.28 32.82 16.00
N SER A 43 -20.95 32.71 16.21
CA SER A 43 -20.09 33.86 16.46
C SER A 43 -19.27 34.23 15.23
N GLU A 44 -19.17 35.54 14.98
CA GLU A 44 -18.50 36.09 13.81
C GLU A 44 -17.00 35.77 13.78
N LYS A 45 -16.34 35.80 14.95
CA LYS A 45 -14.92 35.40 15.10
C LYS A 45 -14.69 33.92 14.74
N LEU A 46 -15.57 33.03 15.20
CA LEU A 46 -15.49 31.60 14.88
C LEU A 46 -15.82 31.34 13.39
N LYS A 47 -16.71 32.14 12.80
CA LYS A 47 -17.04 32.07 11.37
C LYS A 47 -15.84 32.44 10.51
N THR A 48 -15.13 33.53 10.82
CA THR A 48 -13.94 33.97 10.07
C THR A 48 -12.78 32.99 10.20
N GLN A 49 -12.46 32.53 11.42
CA GLN A 49 -11.40 31.54 11.63
C GLN A 49 -11.72 30.19 10.96
N SER A 50 -12.98 29.78 10.99
CA SER A 50 -13.45 28.57 10.31
C SER A 50 -13.39 28.70 8.78
N ASN A 51 -13.68 29.88 8.21
CA ASN A 51 -13.56 30.13 6.78
C ASN A 51 -12.10 30.12 6.33
N HIS A 52 -11.19 30.75 7.08
CA HIS A 52 -9.75 30.66 6.80
C HIS A 52 -9.25 29.21 6.79
N SER A 53 -9.61 28.41 7.79
CA SER A 53 -9.24 26.99 7.86
C SER A 53 -9.83 26.17 6.69
N PHE A 54 -11.03 26.53 6.23
CA PHE A 54 -11.66 25.86 5.09
C PHE A 54 -11.01 26.23 3.76
N GLU A 55 -10.64 27.50 3.56
CA GLU A 55 -9.92 27.94 2.37
C GLU A 55 -8.52 27.32 2.28
N THR A 56 -7.80 27.20 3.40
CA THR A 56 -6.51 26.50 3.42
C THR A 56 -6.65 24.99 3.18
N GLN A 57 -7.74 24.36 3.63
CA GLN A 57 -8.06 22.96 3.30
C GLN A 57 -8.39 22.77 1.81
N ILE A 58 -9.18 23.65 1.20
CA ILE A 58 -9.46 23.62 -0.25
C ILE A 58 -8.16 23.83 -1.04
N TYR A 59 -7.32 24.76 -0.60
CA TYR A 59 -6.02 25.01 -1.21
C TYR A 59 -5.13 23.75 -1.13
N ARG A 60 -5.07 23.09 0.03
CA ARG A 60 -4.38 21.81 0.21
C ARG A 60 -4.91 20.73 -0.72
N LEU A 61 -6.23 20.62 -0.88
CA LEU A 61 -6.85 19.63 -1.76
C LEU A 61 -6.50 19.88 -3.23
N LEU A 62 -6.70 21.11 -3.72
CA LEU A 62 -6.55 21.45 -5.14
C LEU A 62 -5.08 21.63 -5.57
N LYS A 63 -4.22 22.08 -4.66
CA LYS A 63 -2.81 22.39 -4.96
C LYS A 63 -1.84 21.37 -4.40
N GLY A 64 -2.26 20.53 -3.45
CA GLY A 64 -1.40 19.60 -2.74
C GLY A 64 -0.51 20.27 -1.68
N ILE A 65 -0.73 21.55 -1.38
CA ILE A 65 0.14 22.36 -0.51
C ILE A 65 -0.57 22.57 0.82
N ASN A 66 -0.03 22.00 1.89
CA ASN A 66 -0.55 22.25 3.23
C ASN A 66 0.05 23.55 3.79
N VAL A 67 -0.80 24.50 4.19
CA VAL A 67 -0.42 25.82 4.71
C VAL A 67 -1.29 26.17 5.92
N THR A 68 -0.74 26.92 6.86
CA THR A 68 -1.51 27.36 8.05
C THR A 68 -2.26 28.67 7.82
N SER A 69 -1.83 29.49 6.86
CA SER A 69 -2.42 30.81 6.59
C SER A 69 -2.57 31.08 5.08
N ILE A 70 -3.45 32.02 4.74
CA ILE A 70 -3.61 32.51 3.37
C ILE A 70 -2.36 33.24 2.88
N ASP A 71 -1.66 33.93 3.77
CA ASP A 71 -0.43 34.65 3.42
C ASP A 71 0.69 33.68 3.03
N ASP A 72 0.77 32.53 3.70
CA ASP A 72 1.67 31.43 3.32
C ASP A 72 1.30 30.87 1.94
N ALA A 73 0.00 30.74 1.64
CA ALA A 73 -0.47 30.30 0.32
C ALA A 73 -0.05 31.30 -0.78
N LYS A 74 -0.25 32.61 -0.53
CA LYS A 74 0.14 33.68 -1.45
C LYS A 74 1.64 33.71 -1.69
N LEU A 75 2.44 33.62 -0.63
CA LEU A 75 3.90 33.58 -0.72
C LEU A 75 4.37 32.42 -1.61
N ILE A 76 3.79 31.23 -1.45
CA ILE A 76 4.14 30.06 -2.25
C ILE A 76 3.72 30.25 -3.71
N GLU A 77 2.49 30.72 -3.98
CA GLU A 77 2.01 30.97 -5.35
C GLU A 77 2.83 32.05 -6.08
N GLU A 78 3.28 33.10 -5.39
CA GLU A 78 4.17 34.11 -5.96
C GLU A 78 5.52 33.52 -6.36
N ASN A 79 6.09 32.64 -5.53
CA ASN A 79 7.35 31.99 -5.84
C ASN A 79 7.21 30.92 -6.94
N ILE A 80 6.04 30.29 -7.08
CA ILE A 80 5.70 29.45 -8.23
C ILE A 80 5.65 30.29 -9.51
N LYS A 81 4.98 31.46 -9.48
CA LYS A 81 4.91 32.37 -10.64
C LYS A 81 6.28 32.91 -11.06
N LYS A 82 7.17 33.15 -10.09
CA LYS A 82 8.57 33.56 -10.33
C LYS A 82 9.47 32.42 -10.83
N GLY A 83 8.93 31.20 -11.00
CA GLY A 83 9.69 30.04 -11.49
C GLY A 83 10.61 29.40 -10.46
N ARG A 84 10.55 29.83 -9.19
CA ARG A 84 11.39 29.32 -8.10
C ARG A 84 10.96 27.93 -7.65
N PHE A 85 9.66 27.62 -7.77
CA PHE A 85 9.11 26.30 -7.47
C PHE A 85 8.29 25.76 -8.64
N ILE A 86 8.37 24.45 -8.85
CA ILE A 86 7.51 23.73 -9.79
C ILE A 86 6.26 23.28 -9.03
N ARG A 87 5.06 23.59 -9.57
CA ARG A 87 3.78 23.27 -8.93
C ARG A 87 3.57 21.77 -8.68
N THR A 88 4.07 20.90 -9.55
CA THR A 88 3.93 19.44 -9.43
C THR A 88 4.75 18.88 -8.27
N SER A 89 5.84 19.53 -7.86
CA SER A 89 6.64 19.11 -6.70
C SER A 89 5.82 19.10 -5.41
N PHE A 90 4.72 19.85 -5.34
CA PHE A 90 3.91 19.91 -4.15
C PHE A 90 2.90 18.76 -4.02
N TRP A 91 2.63 17.97 -5.08
CA TRP A 91 1.53 16.99 -5.08
C TRP A 91 1.57 15.98 -3.94
N PHE A 92 2.76 15.55 -3.50
CA PHE A 92 2.93 14.60 -2.41
C PHE A 92 3.41 15.23 -1.10
N SER A 93 3.75 16.52 -1.14
CA SER A 93 4.20 17.25 0.05
C SER A 93 3.06 17.51 1.05
N GLY A 94 1.82 17.58 0.55
CA GLY A 94 0.63 17.83 1.37
C GLY A 94 0.29 16.75 2.40
N PHE A 95 1.00 15.62 2.44
CA PHE A 95 0.81 14.59 3.48
C PHE A 95 1.58 14.88 4.78
N PHE A 96 2.66 15.67 4.74
CA PHE A 96 3.68 15.70 5.81
C PHE A 96 3.58 16.87 6.79
N GLY A 97 2.54 17.71 6.66
CA GLY A 97 2.29 18.86 7.54
C GLY A 97 2.39 20.20 6.82
N PRO A 98 2.11 21.33 7.51
CA PRO A 98 2.10 22.65 6.92
C PRO A 98 3.51 23.13 6.53
N MET A 99 3.60 23.81 5.39
CA MET A 99 4.83 24.39 4.87
C MET A 99 5.21 25.71 5.56
N GLY A 100 6.50 26.02 5.54
CA GLY A 100 7.06 27.26 6.06
C GLY A 100 7.09 27.33 7.58
N HIS A 101 7.12 26.18 8.26
CA HIS A 101 7.24 26.08 9.71
C HIS A 101 8.44 25.17 10.07
N LYS A 102 9.31 25.66 10.96
CA LYS A 102 10.43 24.87 11.51
C LYS A 102 9.88 23.94 12.60
N ASN A 103 10.25 22.66 12.55
CA ASN A 103 10.01 21.65 13.60
C ASN A 103 8.55 21.24 13.87
N PHE A 104 7.67 21.24 12.86
CA PHE A 104 6.32 20.72 13.05
C PHE A 104 6.29 19.18 12.97
N ILE A 105 6.16 18.50 14.12
CA ILE A 105 5.78 17.08 14.20
C ILE A 105 4.31 17.03 14.63
N GLY A 106 3.43 16.97 13.65
CA GLY A 106 1.99 16.82 13.89
C GLY A 106 1.55 15.37 13.97
N PHE A 107 0.32 15.15 14.45
CA PHE A 107 -0.34 13.85 14.40
C PHE A 107 -0.37 13.27 12.98
N ASP A 108 -0.65 14.10 11.97
CA ASP A 108 -0.60 13.72 10.55
C ASP A 108 0.75 13.11 10.16
N PHE A 109 1.85 13.67 10.64
CA PHE A 109 3.20 13.19 10.33
C PHE A 109 3.46 11.80 10.94
N ILE A 110 3.06 11.60 12.20
CA ILE A 110 3.17 10.31 12.90
C ILE A 110 2.33 9.25 12.18
N LEU A 111 1.09 9.60 11.83
CA LEU A 111 0.17 8.69 11.14
C LEU A 111 0.69 8.31 9.75
N VAL A 112 1.20 9.27 8.97
CA VAL A 112 1.80 8.99 7.66
C VAL A 112 3.06 8.15 7.78
N SER A 113 3.89 8.38 8.81
CA SER A 113 5.08 7.57 9.08
C SER A 113 4.72 6.12 9.44
N PHE A 114 3.65 5.93 10.23
CA PHE A 114 3.12 4.61 10.54
C PHE A 114 2.59 3.92 9.28
N ILE A 115 1.79 4.61 8.45
CA ILE A 115 1.27 4.09 7.17
C ILE A 115 2.43 3.70 6.25
N PHE A 116 3.48 4.52 6.16
CA PHE A 116 4.67 4.24 5.38
C PHE A 116 5.34 2.93 5.81
N ALA A 117 5.65 2.78 7.11
CA ALA A 117 6.32 1.61 7.64
C ALA A 117 5.45 0.35 7.52
N PHE A 118 4.16 0.47 7.85
CA PHE A 118 3.19 -0.60 7.71
C PHE A 118 3.09 -1.10 6.26
N SER A 119 2.93 -0.19 5.31
CA SER A 119 2.82 -0.54 3.88
C SER A 119 4.09 -1.21 3.36
N ALA A 120 5.27 -0.73 3.78
CA ALA A 120 6.55 -1.35 3.41
C ALA A 120 6.64 -2.79 3.92
N ILE A 121 6.47 -2.98 5.23
CA ILE A 121 6.62 -4.27 5.89
C ILE A 121 5.59 -5.27 5.36
N TYR A 122 4.32 -4.85 5.27
CA TYR A 122 3.23 -5.71 4.80
C TYR A 122 3.41 -6.10 3.33
N GLY A 123 3.78 -5.15 2.46
CA GLY A 123 4.03 -5.41 1.04
C GLY A 123 5.17 -6.40 0.82
N VAL A 124 6.30 -6.23 1.52
CA VAL A 124 7.43 -7.18 1.46
C VAL A 124 7.03 -8.56 1.96
N ASN A 125 6.32 -8.64 3.09
CA ASN A 125 5.89 -9.91 3.67
C ASN A 125 4.98 -10.68 2.71
N LEU A 126 4.04 -9.99 2.08
CA LEU A 126 3.06 -10.61 1.18
C LEU A 126 3.73 -11.15 -0.10
N ILE A 127 4.70 -10.43 -0.67
CA ILE A 127 5.51 -10.91 -1.79
C ILE A 127 6.38 -12.09 -1.37
N THR A 128 7.06 -11.99 -0.22
CA THR A 128 7.96 -13.04 0.29
C THR A 128 7.19 -14.33 0.60
N ASP A 129 6.04 -14.22 1.26
CA ASP A 129 5.16 -15.36 1.53
C ASP A 129 4.71 -16.02 0.22
N THR A 130 4.36 -15.22 -0.79
CA THR A 130 3.99 -15.73 -2.11
C THR A 130 5.15 -16.49 -2.77
N LEU A 131 6.37 -15.94 -2.75
CA LEU A 131 7.55 -16.61 -3.29
C LEU A 131 7.92 -17.89 -2.52
N LEU A 132 7.60 -17.96 -1.23
CA LEU A 132 7.88 -19.13 -0.40
C LEU A 132 6.81 -20.22 -0.57
N ASN A 133 5.54 -19.87 -0.71
CA ASN A 133 4.44 -20.82 -0.67
C ASN A 133 3.89 -21.24 -2.04
N TYR A 134 4.28 -20.55 -3.12
CA TYR A 134 3.81 -20.88 -4.47
C TYR A 134 4.96 -21.35 -5.36
N LYS A 135 4.72 -22.44 -6.10
CA LYS A 135 5.65 -22.95 -7.11
C LYS A 135 4.98 -22.91 -8.48
N ASN A 136 5.61 -22.23 -9.43
CA ASN A 136 5.05 -22.06 -10.78
C ASN A 136 4.82 -23.42 -11.46
N GLY A 137 3.61 -23.64 -11.98
CA GLY A 137 3.22 -24.89 -12.65
C GLY A 137 2.79 -26.03 -11.71
N TYR A 138 2.64 -25.76 -10.40
CA TYR A 138 2.21 -26.75 -9.42
C TYR A 138 0.96 -26.27 -8.66
N ALA A 139 0.12 -27.22 -8.25
CA ALA A 139 -0.96 -27.02 -7.28
C ALA A 139 -0.49 -27.44 -5.90
N THR A 140 -0.82 -26.66 -4.87
CA THR A 140 -0.46 -26.97 -3.48
C THR A 140 -1.48 -27.94 -2.88
N PHE A 141 -1.01 -29.10 -2.42
CA PHE A 141 -1.78 -30.07 -1.65
C PHE A 141 -1.28 -30.06 -0.21
N SER A 142 -2.20 -29.82 0.74
CA SER A 142 -1.89 -29.77 2.16
C SER A 142 -2.75 -30.78 2.90
N GLN A 143 -2.12 -31.74 3.58
CA GLN A 143 -2.81 -32.75 4.38
C GLN A 143 -2.02 -32.96 5.69
N GLN A 144 -2.72 -32.83 6.83
CA GLN A 144 -2.14 -33.03 8.18
C GLN A 144 -0.82 -32.25 8.42
N GLY A 145 -0.72 -31.01 7.93
CA GLY A 145 0.46 -30.15 8.11
C GLY A 145 1.60 -30.40 7.11
N ASN A 146 1.54 -31.45 6.30
CA ASN A 146 2.46 -31.68 5.19
C ASN A 146 1.96 -30.96 3.93
N LYS A 147 2.84 -30.17 3.30
CA LYS A 147 2.58 -29.48 2.03
C LYS A 147 3.42 -30.09 0.92
N ILE A 148 2.76 -30.55 -0.13
CA ILE A 148 3.40 -31.01 -1.37
C ILE A 148 2.86 -30.21 -2.56
N TYR A 149 3.66 -30.14 -3.61
CA TYR A 149 3.37 -29.41 -4.83
C TYR A 149 3.17 -30.42 -5.95
N VAL A 150 2.02 -30.41 -6.62
CA VAL A 150 1.65 -31.39 -7.64
C VAL A 150 1.54 -30.73 -9.00
N SER A 151 2.28 -31.26 -9.97
CA SER A 151 2.21 -30.88 -11.40
C SER A 151 1.74 -32.09 -12.22
N PRO A 152 1.40 -31.94 -13.51
CA PRO A 152 0.95 -33.05 -14.33
C PRO A 152 1.95 -34.20 -14.47
N GLU A 153 3.25 -33.92 -14.29
CA GLU A 153 4.32 -34.90 -14.48
C GLU A 153 5.05 -35.28 -13.18
N ASN A 154 5.02 -34.41 -12.17
CA ASN A 154 5.84 -34.55 -10.96
C ASN A 154 5.13 -34.09 -9.69
N ILE A 155 5.46 -34.74 -8.58
CA ILE A 155 5.17 -34.28 -7.22
C ILE A 155 6.47 -33.78 -6.60
N TYR A 156 6.42 -32.62 -5.95
CA TYR A 156 7.57 -32.01 -5.31
C TYR A 156 7.27 -31.69 -3.86
N ASN A 157 8.13 -32.11 -2.95
CA ASN A 157 8.10 -31.70 -1.56
C ASN A 157 9.22 -30.69 -1.31
N LYS A 158 8.85 -29.46 -0.93
CA LYS A 158 9.81 -28.37 -0.70
C LYS A 158 10.65 -28.57 0.56
N ASN A 159 10.11 -29.20 1.60
CA ASN A 159 10.79 -29.36 2.88
C ASN A 159 11.85 -30.46 2.82
N SER A 160 11.56 -31.55 2.12
CA SER A 160 12.51 -32.66 1.94
C SER A 160 13.34 -32.56 0.66
N GLY A 161 13.00 -31.65 -0.26
CA GLY A 161 13.65 -31.54 -1.58
C GLY A 161 13.32 -32.71 -2.52
N ILE A 162 12.44 -33.62 -2.13
CA ILE A 162 12.12 -34.83 -2.88
C ILE A 162 11.25 -34.47 -4.10
N LEU A 163 11.65 -35.00 -5.26
CA LEU A 163 10.88 -34.96 -6.50
C LEU A 163 10.50 -36.40 -6.88
N ILE A 164 9.21 -36.67 -7.00
CA ILE A 164 8.66 -37.95 -7.43
C ILE A 164 8.07 -37.75 -8.82
N ASP A 165 8.58 -38.49 -9.79
CA ASP A 165 8.05 -38.48 -11.15
C ASP A 165 6.83 -39.39 -11.31
N LYS A 166 6.12 -39.21 -12.41
CA LYS A 166 4.96 -40.02 -12.78
C LYS A 166 5.25 -41.52 -12.83
N THR A 167 6.46 -41.91 -13.25
CA THR A 167 6.88 -43.31 -13.32
C THR A 167 7.04 -43.96 -11.94
N HIS A 168 7.63 -43.25 -10.98
CA HIS A 168 7.74 -43.67 -9.59
C HIS A 168 6.37 -43.76 -8.92
N CYS A 169 5.48 -42.79 -9.18
CA CYS A 169 4.10 -42.84 -8.71
C CYS A 169 3.37 -44.10 -9.22
N ALA A 170 3.58 -44.48 -10.49
CA ALA A 170 2.94 -45.66 -11.07
C ALA A 170 3.50 -46.98 -10.50
N GLN A 171 4.77 -47.01 -10.08
CA GLN A 171 5.44 -48.22 -9.60
C GLN A 171 5.30 -48.45 -8.09
N TYR A 172 5.24 -47.38 -7.28
CA TYR A 172 5.38 -47.48 -5.82
C TYR A 172 4.22 -46.86 -5.03
N GLN A 173 3.10 -46.58 -5.69
CA GLN A 173 1.95 -45.85 -5.12
C GLN A 173 1.53 -46.33 -3.71
N SER A 174 1.37 -47.65 -3.55
CA SER A 174 0.85 -48.28 -2.31
C SER A 174 1.85 -48.29 -1.15
N SER A 175 3.11 -47.93 -1.40
CA SER A 175 4.18 -47.88 -0.39
C SER A 175 4.48 -46.46 0.09
N LEU A 176 3.86 -45.46 -0.54
CA LEU A 176 4.09 -44.05 -0.22
C LEU A 176 3.17 -43.59 0.92
N PRO A 177 3.58 -42.56 1.69
CA PRO A 177 2.70 -41.94 2.67
C PRO A 177 1.42 -41.40 2.01
N GLN A 178 0.29 -41.43 2.73
CA GLN A 178 -1.06 -41.15 2.21
C GLN A 178 -1.17 -39.88 1.34
N ILE A 179 -0.50 -38.79 1.73
CA ILE A 179 -0.50 -37.53 0.97
C ILE A 179 0.09 -37.68 -0.44
N TYR A 180 1.09 -38.53 -0.61
CA TYR A 180 1.71 -38.82 -1.90
C TYR A 180 0.88 -39.81 -2.70
N ASP A 181 0.23 -40.79 -2.05
CA ASP A 181 -0.69 -41.72 -2.72
C ASP A 181 -1.88 -40.95 -3.36
N ASP A 182 -2.52 -40.09 -2.58
CA ASP A 182 -3.61 -39.21 -3.05
C ASP A 182 -3.16 -38.34 -4.23
N ALA A 183 -1.97 -37.74 -4.13
CA ALA A 183 -1.41 -36.90 -5.19
C ALA A 183 -0.99 -37.70 -6.44
N CYS A 184 -0.42 -38.90 -6.28
CA CYS A 184 -0.09 -39.80 -7.38
C CYS A 184 -1.35 -40.18 -8.15
N GLY A 185 -2.49 -40.34 -7.47
CA GLY A 185 -3.79 -40.57 -8.10
C GLY A 185 -4.28 -39.45 -9.04
N TYR A 186 -3.69 -38.25 -8.99
CA TYR A 186 -3.92 -37.18 -9.97
C TYR A 186 -2.89 -37.19 -11.11
N VAL A 187 -1.63 -37.54 -10.83
CA VAL A 187 -0.52 -37.56 -11.79
C VAL A 187 -0.59 -38.77 -12.74
N THR A 188 -0.97 -39.94 -12.22
CA THR A 188 -1.06 -41.19 -13.00
C THR A 188 -2.42 -41.38 -13.68
N SER A 189 -3.39 -40.51 -13.40
CA SER A 189 -4.74 -40.69 -13.93
C SER A 189 -4.82 -40.44 -15.43
N THR A 190 -5.47 -41.37 -16.14
CA THR A 190 -5.89 -41.22 -17.54
C THR A 190 -7.25 -40.53 -17.69
N SER A 191 -7.94 -40.27 -16.56
CA SER A 191 -9.26 -39.62 -16.58
C SER A 191 -9.13 -38.15 -16.96
N LYS A 192 -9.77 -37.76 -18.07
CA LYS A 192 -9.86 -36.36 -18.53
C LYS A 192 -10.36 -35.41 -17.42
N THR A 193 -11.25 -35.89 -16.55
CA THR A 193 -11.80 -35.10 -15.45
C THR A 193 -10.74 -34.79 -14.40
N LYS A 194 -9.96 -35.77 -13.94
CA LYS A 194 -8.90 -35.56 -12.93
C LYS A 194 -7.79 -34.65 -13.45
N VAL A 195 -7.38 -34.85 -14.71
CA VAL A 195 -6.39 -34.00 -15.38
C VAL A 195 -6.89 -32.55 -15.48
N LYS A 196 -8.15 -32.34 -15.91
CA LYS A 196 -8.74 -30.99 -15.99
C LYS A 196 -8.84 -30.32 -14.62
N THR A 197 -9.20 -31.07 -13.58
CA THR A 197 -9.24 -30.56 -12.20
C THR A 197 -7.86 -30.12 -11.72
N LEU A 198 -6.82 -30.91 -11.96
CA LEU A 198 -5.45 -30.55 -11.59
C LEU A 198 -4.97 -29.30 -12.33
N LEU A 199 -5.17 -29.23 -13.65
CA LEU A 199 -4.80 -28.05 -14.44
C LEU A 199 -5.53 -26.79 -13.96
N LYS A 200 -6.83 -26.89 -13.66
CA LYS A 200 -7.61 -25.78 -13.11
C LYS A 200 -7.10 -25.36 -11.72
N ALA A 201 -6.67 -26.31 -10.89
CA ALA A 201 -6.08 -26.01 -9.59
C ALA A 201 -4.74 -25.26 -9.75
N ILE A 202 -3.87 -25.71 -10.67
CA ILE A 202 -2.60 -25.03 -10.99
C ILE A 202 -2.87 -23.59 -11.48
N GLU A 203 -3.82 -23.42 -12.38
CA GLU A 203 -4.20 -22.10 -12.90
C GLU A 203 -4.73 -21.18 -11.79
N ASN A 204 -5.59 -21.70 -10.91
CA ASN A 204 -6.12 -20.94 -9.79
C ASN A 204 -5.03 -20.51 -8.80
N GLU A 205 -4.10 -21.41 -8.47
CA GLU A 205 -2.95 -21.10 -7.61
C GLU A 205 -2.03 -20.05 -8.26
N ARG A 206 -1.82 -20.13 -9.58
CA ARG A 206 -1.07 -19.11 -10.33
C ARG A 206 -1.75 -17.75 -10.25
N ASN A 207 -3.06 -17.69 -10.47
CA ASN A 207 -3.81 -16.44 -10.42
C ASN A 207 -3.80 -15.83 -9.03
N LYS A 208 -3.95 -16.65 -7.97
CA LYS A 208 -3.79 -16.20 -6.58
C LYS A 208 -2.38 -15.65 -6.33
N ALA A 209 -1.34 -16.34 -6.78
CA ALA A 209 0.04 -15.86 -6.61
C ALA A 209 0.27 -14.51 -7.32
N ILE A 210 -0.24 -14.36 -8.55
CA ILE A 210 -0.17 -13.11 -9.30
C ILE A 210 -0.92 -11.99 -8.55
N ASP A 211 -2.16 -12.24 -8.14
CA ASP A 211 -2.98 -11.27 -7.39
C ASP A 211 -2.30 -10.83 -6.09
N SER A 212 -1.70 -11.78 -5.38
CA SER A 212 -0.92 -11.54 -4.18
C SER A 212 0.27 -10.63 -4.48
N ILE A 213 1.12 -10.98 -5.46
CA ILE A 213 2.28 -10.16 -5.86
C ILE A 213 1.85 -8.74 -6.26
N ILE A 214 0.80 -8.59 -7.07
CA ILE A 214 0.27 -7.29 -7.48
C ILE A 214 -0.17 -6.48 -6.26
N THR A 215 -0.91 -7.09 -5.34
CA THR A 215 -1.38 -6.43 -4.12
C THR A 215 -0.19 -5.98 -3.26
N GLY A 216 0.83 -6.82 -3.10
CA GLY A 216 2.06 -6.48 -2.38
C GLY A 216 2.83 -5.32 -3.04
N LEU A 217 2.94 -5.32 -4.37
CA LEU A 217 3.55 -4.22 -5.12
C LEU A 217 2.78 -2.90 -4.95
N CYS A 218 1.46 -2.93 -4.88
CA CYS A 218 0.66 -1.73 -4.59
C CYS A 218 0.97 -1.13 -3.22
N PHE A 219 1.13 -1.96 -2.18
CA PHE A 219 1.56 -1.47 -0.85
C PHE A 219 2.96 -0.84 -0.90
N LEU A 220 3.89 -1.44 -1.64
CA LEU A 220 5.23 -0.87 -1.83
C LEU A 220 5.21 0.44 -2.64
N ALA A 221 4.33 0.54 -3.64
CA ALA A 221 4.15 1.77 -4.40
C ALA A 221 3.65 2.92 -3.51
N VAL A 222 2.69 2.64 -2.62
CA VAL A 222 2.23 3.61 -1.61
C VAL A 222 3.38 4.04 -0.70
N SER A 223 4.14 3.08 -0.17
CA SER A 223 5.29 3.37 0.69
C SER A 223 6.32 4.26 -0.03
N THR A 224 6.64 3.94 -1.28
CA THR A 224 7.58 4.71 -2.12
C THR A 224 7.07 6.12 -2.38
N MET A 225 5.78 6.27 -2.71
CA MET A 225 5.13 7.57 -2.90
C MET A 225 5.24 8.44 -1.65
N LEU A 226 5.01 7.88 -0.46
CA LEU A 226 5.16 8.59 0.80
C LEU A 226 6.62 8.98 1.05
N PHE A 227 7.57 8.07 0.83
CA PHE A 227 8.98 8.36 1.02
C PHE A 227 9.48 9.50 0.12
N LEU A 228 9.15 9.45 -1.18
CA LEU A 228 9.48 10.52 -2.12
C LEU A 228 8.78 11.83 -1.74
N GLY A 229 7.51 11.77 -1.35
CA GLY A 229 6.76 12.92 -0.85
C GLY A 229 7.42 13.59 0.36
N PHE A 230 7.99 12.80 1.27
CA PHE A 230 8.71 13.31 2.44
C PHE A 230 10.01 14.03 2.06
N ILE A 231 10.81 13.45 1.16
CA ILE A 231 12.05 14.07 0.67
C ILE A 231 11.73 15.43 0.04
N ILE A 232 10.72 15.47 -0.84
CA ILE A 232 10.31 16.70 -1.52
C ILE A 232 9.76 17.71 -0.52
N PHE A 233 8.94 17.29 0.44
CA PHE A 233 8.43 18.14 1.51
C PHE A 233 9.57 18.79 2.29
N ASN A 234 10.57 18.02 2.72
CA ASN A 234 11.69 18.55 3.51
C ASN A 234 12.51 19.58 2.71
N SER A 235 12.76 19.30 1.43
CA SER A 235 13.45 20.22 0.51
C SER A 235 12.68 21.54 0.34
N LEU A 236 11.40 21.46 -0.04
CA LEU A 236 10.55 22.64 -0.25
C LEU A 236 10.34 23.43 1.05
N ASN A 237 10.10 22.75 2.17
CA ASN A 237 9.88 23.40 3.46
C ASN A 237 11.12 24.18 3.90
N LYS A 238 12.32 23.63 3.71
CA LYS A 238 13.59 24.32 3.99
C LYS A 238 13.71 25.60 3.16
N GLU A 239 13.42 25.53 1.86
CA GLU A 239 13.50 26.71 1.00
C GLU A 239 12.47 27.78 1.35
N ILE A 240 11.21 27.39 1.60
CA ILE A 240 10.16 28.32 2.03
C ILE A 240 10.52 28.97 3.38
N CYS A 241 11.07 28.20 4.32
CA CYS A 241 11.55 28.76 5.60
C CYS A 241 12.66 29.80 5.39
N ASN A 242 13.58 29.55 4.45
CA ASN A 242 14.66 30.50 4.13
C ASN A 242 14.10 31.81 3.53
N ILE A 243 13.13 31.71 2.62
CA ILE A 243 12.44 32.88 2.04
C ILE A 243 11.73 33.68 3.13
N LYS A 244 11.00 33.02 4.02
CA LYS A 244 10.34 33.69 5.15
C LYS A 244 11.34 34.40 6.05
N SER A 245 12.50 33.80 6.31
CA SER A 245 13.53 34.44 7.12
C SER A 245 14.19 35.65 6.46
N SER A 246 14.39 35.63 5.13
CA SER A 246 14.97 36.79 4.43
C SER A 246 14.02 37.98 4.43
N ILE A 247 12.73 37.75 4.16
CA ILE A 247 11.70 38.80 4.19
C ILE A 247 11.62 39.45 5.58
N LYS A 248 11.76 38.65 6.65
CA LYS A 248 11.74 39.18 8.03
C LYS A 248 12.95 40.07 8.34
N ASN A 249 14.11 39.78 7.75
CA ASN A 249 15.34 40.54 7.97
C ASN A 249 15.42 41.81 7.09
N ASP A 250 14.79 41.82 5.91
CA ASP A 250 14.75 42.98 5.02
C ASP A 250 13.68 44.03 5.45
N GLY A 251 12.77 43.65 6.35
CA GLY A 251 11.70 44.49 6.88
C GLY A 251 11.97 45.09 8.28
N THR A 252 13.17 44.91 8.82
CA THR A 252 13.69 45.52 10.06
C THR A 252 14.79 46.51 9.74
#